data_AF-A0A818F496-F1
#
_entry.id   AF-A0A818F496-F1
#
_cell.length_a   1.000
_cell.length_b   1.000
_cell.length_c   1.000
_cell.angle_alpha   90.00
_cell.angle_beta   90.00
_cell.angle_gamma   90.00
#
_symmetry.space_group_name_H-M   'P 1'
#
loop_
_entity.id
_entity.type
_entity.pdbx_description
1 polymer ?
#
loop_
_entity_poly.entity_id
_entity_poly.type
_entity_poly.pdbx_seq_one_letter_code
_entity_poly.pdbx_strand_id
1 'polypeptide(L)'
;EQVNSAPVFAEVFANAEKWLTDRELLPLQNRKCLFVTDSPSDFNRYLSMQCDVANIVYPRWAYQWVNIKPTFSNFYSTKAGRIRNMLELLGLRFEGHLHSGLDDATNIGRIAIELIKVNDH
;
A
#
# COMPACT_ATOMS: atom_id res chain seq x y z
N GLU A 1 -24.17 0.26 5.24
CA GLU A 1 -24.28 -0.50 6.51
C GLU A 1 -22.93 -0.83 7.16
N GLN A 2 -21.91 -1.27 6.43
CA GLN A 2 -20.61 -1.69 7.01
C GLN A 2 -19.84 -0.61 7.81
N VAL A 3 -20.08 0.68 7.57
CA VAL A 3 -19.37 1.78 8.27
C VAL A 3 -20.02 2.12 9.62
N ASN A 4 -21.33 1.89 9.77
CA ASN A 4 -22.08 2.34 10.96
C ASN A 4 -21.71 1.55 12.23
N SER A 5 -21.12 0.36 12.08
CA SER A 5 -20.67 -0.50 13.17
C SER A 5 -19.14 -0.65 13.22
N ALA A 6 -18.40 0.04 12.34
CA ALA A 6 -16.95 -0.03 12.33
C ALA A 6 -16.36 0.78 13.49
N PRO A 7 -15.24 0.35 14.08
CA PRO A 7 -14.51 1.16 15.04
C PRO A 7 -14.04 2.48 14.43
N VAL A 8 -13.87 3.49 15.28
CA VAL A 8 -13.31 4.78 14.86
C VAL A 8 -11.86 4.64 14.41
N PHE A 9 -11.39 5.56 13.57
CA PHE A 9 -10.04 5.52 13.02
C PHE A 9 -8.96 5.35 14.09
N ALA A 10 -9.05 6.04 15.23
CA ALA A 10 -8.05 5.95 16.29
C ALA A 10 -7.87 4.50 16.81
N GLU A 11 -8.97 3.75 16.94
CA GLU A 11 -8.94 2.36 17.39
C GLU A 11 -8.36 1.46 16.29
N VAL A 12 -8.84 1.60 15.05
CA VAL A 12 -8.34 0.81 13.91
C VAL A 12 -6.85 1.06 13.69
N PHE A 13 -6.42 2.33 13.76
CA PHE A 13 -5.04 2.74 13.57
C PHE A 13 -4.13 2.17 14.67
N ALA A 14 -4.53 2.25 15.93
CA ALA A 14 -3.78 1.66 17.04
C ALA A 14 -3.65 0.13 16.90
N ASN A 15 -4.73 -0.55 16.49
CA ASN A 15 -4.72 -1.99 16.25
C ASN A 15 -3.80 -2.37 15.07
N ALA A 16 -3.82 -1.59 13.98
CA ALA A 16 -2.95 -1.80 12.84
C ALA A 16 -1.47 -1.57 13.19
N GLU A 17 -1.15 -0.49 13.90
CA GLU A 17 0.21 -0.19 14.34
C GLU A 17 0.75 -1.24 15.30
N LYS A 18 -0.09 -1.73 16.23
CA LYS A 18 0.25 -2.86 17.09
C LYS A 18 0.55 -4.12 16.27
N TRP A 19 -0.31 -4.47 15.33
CA TRP A 19 -0.12 -5.65 14.49
C TRP A 19 1.18 -5.58 13.65
N LEU A 20 1.51 -4.39 13.12
CA LEU A 20 2.75 -4.14 12.39
C LEU A 20 3.98 -4.24 13.29
N THR A 21 3.89 -3.69 14.51
CA THR A 21 4.97 -3.72 15.51
C THR A 21 5.25 -5.14 15.97
N ASP A 22 4.21 -5.90 16.33
CA ASP A 22 4.34 -7.29 16.81
C ASP A 22 4.96 -8.23 15.77
N ARG A 23 5.05 -7.80 14.50
CA ARG A 23 5.61 -8.56 13.37
C ARG A 23 6.91 -7.98 12.84
N GLU A 24 7.44 -6.92 13.47
CA GLU A 24 8.64 -6.21 13.01
C GLU A 24 8.53 -5.75 11.55
N LEU A 25 7.34 -5.28 11.15
CA LEU A 25 7.05 -4.83 9.77
C LEU A 25 7.18 -3.32 9.58
N LEU A 26 7.34 -2.55 10.66
CA LEU A 26 7.52 -1.10 10.56
C LEU A 26 8.93 -0.79 10.00
N PRO A 27 9.06 0.07 8.97
CA PRO A 27 10.36 0.42 8.37
C PRO A 27 11.42 0.93 9.36
N LEU A 28 10.97 1.59 10.44
CA LEU A 28 11.85 2.11 11.50
C LEU A 28 12.36 1.02 12.46
N GLN A 29 11.64 -0.10 12.58
CA GLN A 29 12.05 -1.27 13.36
C GLN A 29 12.86 -2.24 12.50
N ASN A 30 12.42 -2.45 11.25
CA ASN A 30 13.05 -3.35 10.31
C ASN A 30 13.27 -2.65 8.97
N ARG A 31 14.51 -2.24 8.73
CA ARG A 31 14.90 -1.55 7.48
C ARG A 31 14.80 -2.43 6.22
N LYS A 32 14.45 -3.71 6.36
CA LYS A 32 14.17 -4.63 5.25
C LYS A 32 12.69 -4.64 4.85
N CYS A 33 11.83 -3.90 5.53
CA CYS A 33 10.41 -3.79 5.21
C CYS A 33 10.05 -2.36 4.80
N LEU A 34 9.22 -2.23 3.77
CA LEU A 34 8.68 -0.97 3.27
C LEU A 34 7.23 -1.18 2.83
N PHE A 35 6.42 -0.14 3.01
CA PHE A 35 5.07 -0.12 2.45
C PHE A 35 5.13 0.17 0.95
N VAL A 36 4.19 -0.41 0.20
CA VAL A 36 4.04 -0.19 -1.24
C VAL A 36 2.60 0.26 -1.50
N THR A 37 2.45 1.35 -2.26
CA THR A 37 1.15 1.89 -2.68
C THR A 37 1.13 2.13 -4.18
N ASP A 38 -0.05 2.30 -4.77
CA ASP A 38 -0.19 2.69 -6.18
C ASP A 38 -0.31 4.21 -6.38
N SER A 39 -0.37 4.98 -5.29
CA SER A 39 -0.44 6.44 -5.31
C SER A 39 0.26 7.06 -4.11
N PRO A 40 0.83 8.27 -4.24
CA PRO A 40 1.27 9.06 -3.09
C PRO A 40 0.12 9.48 -2.17
N SER A 41 -1.12 9.45 -2.67
CA SER A 41 -2.29 9.95 -1.93
C SER A 41 -2.58 9.15 -0.66
N ASP A 42 -2.29 7.84 -0.62
CA ASP A 42 -2.55 6.99 0.55
C ASP A 42 -1.88 7.55 1.82
N PHE A 43 -0.59 7.84 1.72
CA PHE A 43 0.20 8.37 2.83
C PHE A 43 0.12 9.90 2.93
N ASN A 44 0.38 10.62 1.84
CA ASN A 44 0.54 12.07 1.87
C ASN A 44 -0.78 12.84 2.01
N ARG A 45 -1.93 12.20 1.75
CA ARG A 45 -3.23 12.85 1.81
C ARG A 45 -4.18 12.13 2.76
N TYR A 46 -4.53 10.89 2.46
CA TYR A 46 -5.61 10.20 3.18
C TYR A 46 -5.21 9.90 4.63
N LEU A 47 -4.04 9.28 4.84
CA LEU A 47 -3.56 9.03 6.20
C LEU A 47 -3.26 10.34 6.94
N SER A 48 -2.58 11.29 6.30
CA SER A 48 -2.28 12.61 6.91
C SER A 48 -3.53 13.34 7.38
N MET A 49 -4.52 13.51 6.49
CA MET A 49 -5.77 14.18 6.84
C MET A 49 -6.53 13.42 7.93
N GLN A 50 -6.52 12.09 7.89
CA GLN A 50 -7.24 11.30 8.88
C GLN A 50 -6.57 11.35 10.26
N CYS A 51 -5.24 11.43 10.31
CA CYS A 51 -4.48 11.73 11.52
C CYS A 51 -4.88 13.10 12.09
N ASP A 52 -4.96 14.13 11.24
CA ASP A 52 -5.38 15.48 11.67
C ASP A 52 -6.80 15.47 12.26
N VAL A 53 -7.75 14.84 11.57
CA VAL A 53 -9.15 14.71 12.03
C VAL A 53 -9.25 13.96 13.36
N ALA A 54 -8.40 12.95 13.56
CA ALA A 54 -8.40 12.14 14.77
C ALA A 54 -7.53 12.71 15.90
N ASN A 55 -6.87 13.86 15.71
CA ASN A 55 -5.86 14.41 16.62
C ASN A 55 -4.73 13.42 16.95
N ILE A 56 -4.29 12.65 15.94
CA ILE A 56 -3.17 11.70 16.04
C ILE A 56 -1.96 12.32 15.34
N VAL A 57 -0.80 12.26 15.99
CA VAL A 57 0.47 12.68 15.36
C VAL A 57 0.77 11.73 14.20
N TYR A 58 1.00 12.28 13.01
CA TYR A 58 1.35 11.48 11.84
C TYR A 58 2.60 10.62 12.15
N PRO A 59 2.51 9.29 11.99
CA PRO A 59 3.54 8.38 12.47
C PRO A 59 4.82 8.49 11.64
N ARG A 60 5.99 8.48 12.31
CA ARG A 60 7.29 8.63 11.64
C ARG A 60 7.57 7.54 10.61
N TRP A 61 7.07 6.33 10.81
CA TRP A 61 7.25 5.23 9.88
C TRP A 61 6.50 5.43 8.55
N ALA A 62 5.44 6.25 8.54
CA ALA A 62 4.62 6.50 7.36
C ALA A 62 5.22 7.54 6.40
N TYR A 63 6.44 8.04 6.68
CA TYR A 63 7.22 8.82 5.73
C TYR A 63 8.04 7.96 4.77
N GLN A 64 8.08 6.63 4.96
CA GLN A 64 8.88 5.72 4.16
C GLN A 64 8.01 4.66 3.49
N TRP A 65 7.82 4.81 2.18
CA TRP A 65 7.01 3.92 1.36
C TRP A 65 7.45 4.05 -0.12
N VAL A 66 7.04 3.10 -0.94
CA VAL A 66 7.33 3.05 -2.38
C VAL A 66 6.05 3.21 -3.18
N ASN A 67 6.06 4.13 -4.15
CA ASN A 67 5.04 4.16 -5.19
C ASN A 67 5.39 3.10 -6.25
N ILE A 68 4.53 2.10 -6.44
CA ILE A 68 4.79 1.04 -7.43
C ILE A 68 4.72 1.54 -8.87
N LYS A 69 3.96 2.61 -9.17
CA LYS A 69 3.74 3.08 -10.56
C LYS A 69 5.03 3.60 -11.22
N PRO A 70 5.81 4.51 -10.61
CA PRO A 70 7.12 4.89 -11.15
C PRO A 70 8.08 3.70 -11.26
N THR A 71 8.13 2.84 -10.23
CA THR A 71 8.97 1.63 -10.26
C THR A 71 8.65 0.74 -11.45
N PHE A 72 7.36 0.44 -11.66
CA PHE A 72 6.88 -0.33 -12.79
C PHE A 72 7.17 0.36 -14.13
N SER A 73 6.93 1.68 -14.20
CA SER A 73 7.14 2.45 -15.43
C SER A 73 8.60 2.42 -15.87
N ASN A 74 9.51 2.64 -14.92
CA ASN A 74 10.95 2.63 -15.17
C ASN A 74 11.42 1.23 -15.57
N PHE A 75 10.94 0.20 -14.88
CA PHE A 75 11.34 -1.18 -15.12
C PHE A 75 10.96 -1.66 -16.52
N TYR A 76 9.70 -1.44 -16.93
CA TYR A 76 9.20 -1.88 -18.23
C TYR A 76 9.33 -0.84 -19.34
N SER A 77 9.98 0.31 -19.08
CA SER A 77 10.06 1.44 -20.01
C SER A 77 8.70 1.82 -20.61
N THR A 78 7.65 1.82 -19.78
CA THR A 78 6.26 2.06 -20.19
C THR A 78 5.57 3.01 -19.21
N LYS A 79 4.39 3.51 -19.56
CA LYS A 79 3.58 4.29 -18.61
C LYS A 79 2.76 3.34 -17.75
N ALA A 80 3.00 3.33 -16.44
CA ALA A 80 2.13 2.62 -15.51
C ALA A 80 0.71 3.20 -15.58
N GLY A 81 -0.24 2.33 -15.92
CA GLY A 81 -1.67 2.63 -15.92
C GLY A 81 -2.30 2.40 -14.54
N ARG A 82 -3.57 2.05 -14.54
CA ARG A 82 -4.25 1.54 -13.33
C ARG A 82 -3.71 0.15 -12.99
N ILE A 83 -4.00 -0.36 -11.79
CA ILE A 83 -3.60 -1.70 -11.34
C ILE A 83 -3.88 -2.77 -12.41
N ARG A 84 -5.06 -2.73 -13.04
CA ARG A 84 -5.42 -3.66 -14.14
C ARG A 84 -4.46 -3.59 -15.33
N ASN A 85 -4.09 -2.39 -15.78
CA ASN A 85 -3.19 -2.26 -16.93
C ASN A 85 -1.80 -2.82 -16.61
N MET A 86 -1.31 -2.59 -15.39
CA MET A 86 -0.05 -3.18 -14.95
C MET A 86 -0.13 -4.70 -14.89
N LEU A 87 -1.23 -5.27 -14.38
CA LEU A 87 -1.45 -6.72 -14.38
C LEU A 87 -1.53 -7.30 -15.80
N GLU A 88 -2.27 -6.66 -16.70
CA GLU A 88 -2.41 -7.09 -18.10
C GLU A 88 -1.06 -7.16 -18.81
N LEU A 89 -0.18 -6.18 -18.59
CA LEU A 89 1.18 -6.16 -19.13
C LEU A 89 2.05 -7.32 -18.56
N LEU A 90 1.75 -7.77 -17.35
CA LEU A 90 2.39 -8.93 -16.72
C LEU A 90 1.71 -10.26 -17.11
N GLY A 91 0.69 -10.24 -17.98
CA GLY A 91 -0.10 -11.43 -18.31
C GLY A 91 -0.99 -11.94 -17.16
N LEU A 92 -1.23 -11.10 -16.15
CA LEU A 92 -2.07 -11.40 -14.99
C LEU A 92 -3.47 -10.82 -15.13
N ARG A 93 -4.44 -11.41 -14.42
CA ARG A 93 -5.81 -10.88 -14.28
C ARG A 93 -6.01 -10.29 -12.89
N PHE A 94 -6.85 -9.26 -12.81
CA PHE A 94 -7.26 -8.70 -11.52
C PHE A 94 -8.07 -9.74 -10.74
N GLU A 95 -7.71 -9.92 -9.46
CA GLU A 95 -8.41 -10.80 -8.53
C GLU A 95 -9.26 -10.01 -7.54
N GLY A 96 -10.49 -10.45 -7.28
CA GLY A 96 -11.42 -9.78 -6.36
C GLY A 96 -12.22 -8.65 -7.01
N HIS A 97 -12.66 -7.68 -6.19
CA HIS A 97 -13.54 -6.59 -6.58
C HIS A 97 -12.76 -5.28 -6.72
N LEU A 98 -13.03 -4.54 -7.80
CA LEU A 98 -12.44 -3.23 -7.99
C LEU A 98 -12.87 -2.27 -6.87
N HIS A 99 -11.92 -1.48 -6.36
CA HIS A 99 -12.15 -0.49 -5.29
C HIS A 99 -12.44 -1.11 -3.92
N SER A 100 -12.21 -2.42 -3.75
CA SER A 100 -12.01 -3.04 -2.45
C SER A 100 -10.56 -2.83 -2.05
N GLY A 101 -10.30 -2.13 -0.94
CA GLY A 101 -8.92 -1.81 -0.51
C GLY A 101 -8.05 -3.06 -0.30
N LEU A 102 -8.65 -4.17 0.16
CA LEU A 102 -7.96 -5.45 0.33
C LEU A 102 -7.59 -6.08 -1.02
N ASP A 103 -8.52 -6.08 -1.97
CA ASP A 103 -8.30 -6.69 -3.29
C ASP A 103 -7.30 -5.85 -4.09
N ASP A 104 -7.39 -4.52 -4.03
CA ASP A 104 -6.42 -3.61 -4.64
C ASP A 104 -5.03 -3.81 -4.04
N ALA A 105 -4.89 -3.90 -2.71
CA ALA A 105 -3.61 -4.18 -2.04
C ALA A 105 -3.04 -5.55 -2.42
N THR A 106 -3.90 -6.58 -2.54
CA THR A 106 -3.49 -7.92 -2.97
C THR A 106 -2.92 -7.89 -4.39
N ASN A 107 -3.59 -7.21 -5.32
CA ASN A 107 -3.11 -7.10 -6.69
C ASN A 107 -1.84 -6.24 -6.81
N ILE A 108 -1.69 -5.17 -6.01
CA ILE A 108 -0.42 -4.42 -5.91
C ILE A 108 0.70 -5.33 -5.44
N GLY A 109 0.46 -6.18 -4.42
CA GLY A 109 1.42 -7.17 -3.95
C GLY A 109 1.86 -8.15 -5.05
N ARG A 110 0.91 -8.62 -5.87
CA ARG A 110 1.21 -9.49 -7.03
C ARG A 110 2.10 -8.80 -8.06
N ILE A 111 1.83 -7.53 -8.38
CA ILE A 111 2.69 -6.74 -9.27
C ILE A 111 4.10 -6.61 -8.68
N ALA A 112 4.21 -6.32 -7.37
CA ALA A 112 5.51 -6.18 -6.71
C ALA A 112 6.31 -7.49 -6.75
N ILE A 113 5.66 -8.64 -6.54
CA ILE A 113 6.30 -9.95 -6.65
C ILE A 113 6.86 -10.18 -8.06
N GLU A 114 6.11 -9.87 -9.11
CA GLU A 114 6.61 -10.02 -10.48
C GLU A 114 7.78 -9.08 -10.78
N LEU A 115 7.75 -7.83 -10.30
CA LEU A 115 8.88 -6.91 -10.43
C LEU A 115 10.15 -7.44 -9.74
N ILE A 116 10.01 -8.13 -8.60
CA ILE A 116 11.15 -8.70 -7.87
C ILE A 116 11.73 -9.89 -8.63
N LYS A 117 10.88 -10.83 -9.08
CA LYS A 117 11.32 -12.03 -9.79
C LYS A 117 12.17 -11.74 -11.03
N VAL A 118 11.80 -10.70 -11.79
CA VAL A 118 12.54 -10.35 -13.01
C VAL A 118 13.91 -9.71 -12.68
N ASN A 119 14.10 -9.15 -11.49
CA ASN A 119 15.38 -8.57 -11.06
C ASN A 119 16.37 -9.59 -10.47
N ASP A 120 15.95 -10.84 -10.20
CA ASP A 120 16.81 -11.90 -9.68
C ASP A 120 17.56 -12.69 -10.80
N HIS A 121 17.55 -12.18 -12.03
CA HIS A 121 18.22 -12.74 -13.21
C HIS A 121 19.23 -11.76 -13.80
#